data_AF-A0A7N0TIN2-F1
#
_entry.id   AF-A0A7N0TIN2-F1
#
_cell.length_a   1.000
_cell.length_b   1.000
_cell.length_c   1.000
_cell.angle_alpha   90.00
_cell.angle_beta   90.00
_cell.angle_gamma   90.00
#
_symmetry.space_group_name_H-M   'P 1'
#
loop_
_entity.id
_entity.type
_entity.pdbx_description
1 polymer ?
#
loop_
_entity_poly.entity_id
_entity_poly.type
_entity_poly.pdbx_seq_one_letter_code
_entity_poly.pdbx_strand_id
1 'polypeptide(L)' 'MYMRPFLLNVFISKRFVHAKVMHRGTSKVISVATTNARDLRNSLPSLTDHNACRVIGKLIAERSKEADLFALSYENGII' A
#
# COMPACT_ATOMS: atom_id res chain seq x y z
N MET A 1 1.25 -14.90 -22.14
CA MET A 1 0.52 -14.58 -20.89
C MET A 1 1.55 -14.06 -19.90
N TYR A 2 1.58 -12.75 -19.62
CA TYR A 2 2.58 -12.17 -18.73
C TYR A 2 2.23 -12.46 -17.27
N MET A 3 3.16 -13.04 -16.52
CA MET A 3 2.97 -13.24 -15.09
C MET A 3 2.87 -11.86 -14.42
N ARG A 4 1.81 -11.65 -13.65
CA ARG A 4 1.61 -10.49 -12.78
C ARG A 4 1.72 -10.96 -11.33
N PRO A 5 2.92 -11.34 -10.87
CA PRO A 5 3.09 -12.03 -9.60
C PRO A 5 2.83 -11.11 -8.41
N PHE A 6 2.97 -9.79 -8.57
CA PHE A 6 2.79 -8.83 -7.48
C PHE A 6 1.50 -8.04 -7.64
N LEU A 7 0.73 -7.97 -6.55
CA LEU A 7 -0.55 -7.27 -6.48
C LEU A 7 -0.50 -6.19 -5.40
N LEU A 8 -0.84 -4.97 -5.76
CA LEU A 8 -1.11 -3.89 -4.82
C LEU A 8 -2.56 -3.99 -4.34
N ASN A 9 -2.72 -4.16 -3.03
CA ASN A 9 -4.01 -4.13 -2.34
C ASN A 9 -4.12 -2.84 -1.54
N VAL A 10 -5.15 -2.05 -1.82
CA VAL A 10 -5.44 -0.80 -1.11
C VAL A 10 -6.76 -0.96 -0.36
N PHE A 11 -6.75 -0.60 0.92
CA PHE A 11 -7.91 -0.60 1.80
C PHE A 11 -8.07 0.78 2.40
N ILE A 12 -9.19 1.43 2.11
CA ILE A 12 -9.54 2.76 2.62
C ILE A 12 -10.74 2.60 3.53
N SER A 13 -10.62 3.00 4.79
CA SER A 13 -11.71 2.98 5.76
C SER A 13 -12.01 4.38 6.27
N LYS A 14 -13.06 4.51 7.09
CA LYS A 14 -13.35 5.75 7.83
C LYS A 14 -12.31 6.10 8.90
N ARG A 15 -11.35 5.21 9.20
CA ARG A 15 -10.37 5.40 10.29
C ARG A 15 -8.91 5.46 9.82
N PHE A 16 -8.58 4.76 8.74
CA PHE A 16 -7.22 4.68 8.23
C PHE A 16 -7.20 4.22 6.78
N VAL A 17 -6.05 4.44 6.14
CA VAL A 17 -5.68 3.96 4.80
C VAL A 17 -4.57 2.94 4.97
N HIS A 18 -4.68 1.81 4.29
CA HIS A 18 -3.72 0.72 4.33
C HIS A 18 -3.44 0.20 2.93
N ALA A 19 -2.17 0.15 2.55
CA ALA A 19 -1.71 -0.41 1.28
C ALA A 19 -0.71 -1.53 1.57
N LYS A 20 -0.82 -2.65 0.84
CA LYS A 20 0.16 -3.75 0.89
C LYS A 20 0.42 -4.31 -0.50
N VAL A 21 1.66 -4.67 -0.77
CA VAL A 21 2.04 -5.42 -1.97
C VAL A 21 2.22 -6.89 -1.59
N MET A 22 1.58 -7.76 -2.35
CA MET A 22 1.54 -9.20 -2.10
C MET A 22 2.08 -9.96 -3.31
N HIS A 23 2.86 -11.01 -3.09
CA HIS A 23 3.17 -11.99 -4.13
C HIS A 23 2.04 -13.02 -4.23
N ARG A 24 1.30 -13.07 -5.35
CA ARG A 24 0.12 -13.92 -5.57
C ARG A 24 0.42 -15.42 -5.40
N GLY A 25 1.60 -15.87 -5.83
CA GLY A 25 1.94 -17.30 -5.80
C GLY A 25 2.32 -17.83 -4.41
N THR A 26 2.81 -16.97 -3.53
CA THR A 26 3.32 -17.39 -2.20
C THR A 26 2.54 -16.75 -1.05
N SER A 27 1.59 -15.86 -1.34
CA SER A 27 0.87 -15.04 -0.37
C SER A 27 1.79 -14.22 0.56
N LYS A 28 3.05 -14.04 0.17
CA LYS A 28 4.02 -13.27 0.96
C LYS A 28 3.74 -11.78 0.82
N VAL A 29 3.72 -11.07 1.95
CA VAL A 29 3.70 -9.61 1.98
C VAL A 29 5.10 -9.10 1.64
N ILE A 30 5.22 -8.26 0.62
CA ILE A 30 6.48 -7.68 0.18
C ILE A 30 6.72 -6.33 0.85
N SER A 31 5.72 -5.47 0.84
CA SER A 31 5.78 -4.15 1.46
C SER A 31 4.41 -3.73 2.00
N VAL A 32 4.41 -2.86 3.01
CA VAL A 32 3.22 -2.33 3.67
C VAL A 32 3.39 -0.84 3.98
N ALA A 33 2.30 -0.10 3.86
CA ALA A 33 2.19 1.27 4.34
C ALA A 33 0.79 1.51 4.90
N THR A 34 0.68 2.13 6.07
CA THR A 34 -0.60 2.43 6.71
C THR A 34 -0.54 3.72 7.51
N THR A 35 -1.63 4.50 7.49
CA THR A 35 -1.72 5.71 8.32
C THR A 35 -1.85 5.39 9.81
N ASN A 36 -2.14 4.14 10.17
CA ASN A 36 -2.17 3.69 11.56
C ASN A 36 -0.77 3.32 12.12
N ALA A 37 0.31 3.46 11.34
CA ALA A 37 1.66 3.29 11.85
C ALA A 37 1.96 4.35 12.92
N ARG A 38 2.70 4.00 13.97
CA ARG A 38 2.93 4.87 15.15
C ARG A 38 3.48 6.25 14.76
N ASP A 39 4.42 6.24 13.83
CA ASP A 39 5.14 7.39 13.31
C ASP A 39 4.26 8.28 12.42
N LEU A 40 3.35 7.68 11.64
CA LEU A 40 2.43 8.43 10.76
C LEU A 40 1.17 8.92 11.48
N ARG A 41 0.63 8.12 12.39
CA ARG A 41 -0.63 8.41 13.08
C ARG A 41 -0.57 9.72 13.88
N ASN A 42 0.61 10.05 14.39
CA ASN A 42 0.84 11.25 15.18
C ASN A 42 1.35 12.43 14.34
N SER A 43 1.84 12.17 13.12
CA SER A 43 2.39 13.21 12.23
C SER A 43 1.37 13.73 11.22
N LEU A 44 0.35 12.94 10.89
CA LEU A 44 -0.65 13.30 9.90
C LEU A 44 -1.82 14.06 10.54
N PRO A 45 -2.29 15.17 9.93
CA PRO A 45 -3.46 15.91 10.42
C PRO A 45 -4.76 15.12 10.26
N SER A 46 -4.82 14.22 9.27
CA SER A 46 -5.92 13.28 9.04
C SER A 46 -5.37 11.96 8.53
N LEU A 47 -6.05 10.86 8.87
CA LEU A 47 -5.61 9.50 8.52
C LEU A 47 -6.31 8.94 7.28
N THR A 48 -7.27 9.67 6.72
CA THR A 48 -8.19 9.19 5.68
C THR A 48 -8.49 10.19 4.57
N ASP A 49 -7.95 11.41 4.66
CA ASP A 49 -8.10 12.41 3.61
C ASP A 49 -7.24 12.10 2.37
N HIS A 50 -7.38 12.94 1.34
CA HIS A 50 -6.58 12.79 0.12
C HIS A 50 -5.07 12.89 0.38
N ASN A 51 -4.66 13.69 1.38
CA ASN A 51 -3.26 13.82 1.74
C ASN A 51 -2.71 12.52 2.37
N ALA A 52 -3.45 11.90 3.29
CA ALA A 52 -3.16 10.58 3.83
C ALA A 52 -2.98 9.54 2.72
N CYS A 53 -3.90 9.48 1.75
CA CYS A 53 -3.79 8.58 0.59
C CYS A 53 -2.52 8.84 -0.22
N ARG A 54 -2.18 10.12 -0.46
CA ARG A 54 -0.95 10.50 -1.18
C ARG A 54 0.31 10.07 -0.44
N VAL A 55 0.35 10.27 0.87
CA VAL A 55 1.49 9.86 1.72
C VAL A 55 1.65 8.34 1.69
N ILE A 56 0.56 7.58 1.85
CA ILE A 56 0.60 6.12 1.79
C ILE A 56 1.01 5.62 0.40
N GLY A 57 0.49 6.23 -0.67
CA GLY A 57 0.87 5.90 -2.05
C GLY A 57 2.35 6.13 -2.34
N LYS A 58 2.91 7.24 -1.85
CA LYS A 58 4.36 7.50 -1.97
C LYS A 58 5.18 6.49 -1.17
N LEU A 59 4.79 6.26 0.07
CA LEU A 59 5.53 5.39 0.99
C LEU A 59 5.53 3.92 0.57
N ILE A 60 4.40 3.40 0.07
CA ILE A 60 4.36 2.02 -0.44
C ILE A 60 5.23 1.87 -1.69
N ALA A 61 5.27 2.88 -2.56
CA ALA A 61 6.11 2.86 -3.76
C ALA A 61 7.60 2.87 -3.41
N GLU A 62 8.02 3.69 -2.45
CA GLU A 62 9.40 3.73 -1.94
C GLU A 62 9.81 2.38 -1.36
N ARG A 63 9.00 1.81 -0.44
CA ARG A 63 9.26 0.50 0.16
C ARG A 63 9.26 -0.65 -0.83
N SER A 64 8.43 -0.58 -1.88
CA SER A 64 8.46 -1.55 -2.97
C SER A 64 9.75 -1.48 -3.76
N LYS A 65 10.26 -0.28 -4.05
CA LYS A 65 11.55 -0.11 -4.73
C LYS A 65 12.72 -0.60 -3.88
N GLU A 66 12.70 -0.38 -2.57
CA GLU A 66 13.68 -0.92 -1.62
C GLU A 66 13.70 -2.47 -1.62
N ALA A 67 12.59 -3.10 -2.00
CA ALA A 67 12.47 -4.55 -2.17
C ALA A 67 12.69 -5.02 -3.62
N ASP A 68 13.34 -4.21 -4.47
CA ASP A 68 13.59 -4.46 -5.90
C ASP A 68 12.31 -4.71 -6.74
N LEU A 69 11.19 -4.14 -6.31
CA LEU A 69 9.89 -4.31 -6.97
C LEU A 69 9.50 -3.01 -7.71
N PHE A 70 9.66 -3.05 -9.03
CA PHE A 70 9.39 -1.90 -9.92
C PHE A 70 8.09 -2.04 -10.73
N ALA A 71 7.49 -3.23 -10.74
CA ALA A 71 6.24 -3.49 -11.46
C ALA A 71 5.30 -4.34 -10.59
N LEU A 72 4.04 -3.91 -10.53
CA LEU A 72 2.95 -4.62 -9.87
C LEU A 72 1.65 -4.36 -10.62
N SER A 73 0.65 -5.18 -10.35
CA SER A 73 -0.72 -4.94 -10.81
C SER A 73 -1.54 -4.34 -9.69
N TYR A 74 -2.38 -3.37 -10.04
CA TYR A 74 -3.45 -2.92 -9.18
C TYR A 74 -4.75 -3.47 -9.76
N GLU A 75 -5.46 -4.29 -8.99
CA GLU A 75 -6.80 -4.74 -9.33
C GLU A 75 -7.74 -4.05 -8.34
N ASN A 76 -8.77 -3.36 -8.84
CA ASN A 76 -9.79 -2.71 -8.03
C ASN A 76 -10.57 -3.78 -7.24
N GLY A 77 -10.10 -4.11 -6.04
CA GLY A 77 -10.83 -4.89 -5.06
C GLY A 77 -11.85 -3.99 -4.37
N ILE A 78 -13.13 -4.35 -4.53
CA ILE A 78 -14.36 -3.82 -3.92
C ILE A 78 -14.10 -2.85 -2.75
N ILE A 79 -14.52 -1.58 -2.96
CA ILE A 79 -14.66 -0.53 -1.95
C ILE A 79 -15.66 -0.96 -0.88
#